data_AF-A0AA92BJF2-F1
#
_entry.id   AF-A0AA92BJF2-F1
#
_cell.length_a   1.000
_cell.length_b   1.000
_cell.length_c   1.000
_cell.angle_alpha   90.00
_cell.angle_beta   90.00
_cell.angle_gamma   90.00
#
_symmetry.space_group_name_H-M   'P 1'
#
loop_
_entity.id
_entity.type
_entity.pdbx_description
1 polymer ?
#
loop_
_entity_poly.entity_id
_entity_poly.type
_entity_poly.pdbx_seq_one_letter_code
_entity_poly.pdbx_strand_id
1 'polypeptide(L)'
;MPCRTELDEPLAEAVSALKEAFPDGVAPSDYHALLAVLYEHFSDRNLAQVVAQLTQRDPALVLNDIHQAVTLAKPSQQAIASLNTHLHRHGVAKLLADD
;
A
#
# COMPACT_ATOMS: atom_id res chain seq x y z
N MET A 1 20.33 1.51 -22.45
CA MET A 1 20.02 0.57 -21.34
C MET A 1 19.79 1.39 -20.07
N PRO A 2 18.54 1.69 -19.67
CA PRO A 2 18.26 2.06 -18.30
C PRO A 2 17.83 0.81 -17.53
N CYS A 3 18.71 0.31 -16.67
CA CYS A 3 18.32 -0.50 -15.53
C CYS A 3 18.03 0.45 -14.38
N ARG A 4 16.78 0.86 -14.21
CA ARG A 4 16.31 1.47 -12.96
C ARG A 4 14.83 1.15 -12.84
N THR A 5 14.47 0.56 -11.72
CA THR A 5 13.10 0.41 -11.25
C THR A 5 12.58 1.82 -10.95
N GLU A 6 12.29 2.60 -11.97
CA GLU A 6 11.51 3.82 -11.85
C GLU A 6 10.09 3.34 -11.60
N LEU A 7 9.68 3.36 -10.34
CA LEU A 7 8.26 3.43 -10.00
C LEU A 7 7.66 4.47 -10.93
N ASP A 8 6.60 4.13 -11.67
CA ASP A 8 5.85 5.13 -12.43
C ASP A 8 5.64 6.35 -11.53
N GLU A 9 5.88 7.56 -12.05
CA GLU A 9 5.76 8.83 -11.31
C GLU A 9 4.59 8.86 -10.30
N PRO A 10 3.36 8.40 -10.63
CA PRO A 10 2.24 8.31 -9.67
C PRO A 10 2.47 7.36 -8.49
N LEU A 11 3.18 6.24 -8.67
CA LEU A 11 3.51 5.30 -7.59
C LEU A 11 4.48 5.92 -6.58
N ALA A 12 5.45 6.70 -7.05
CA ALA A 12 6.40 7.37 -6.17
C ALA A 12 5.73 8.46 -5.31
N GLU A 13 4.79 9.20 -5.89
CA GLU A 13 3.96 10.17 -5.16
C GLU A 13 3.06 9.48 -4.13
N ALA A 14 2.40 8.38 -4.51
CA ALA A 14 1.60 7.59 -3.58
C ALA A 14 2.42 7.05 -2.40
N VAL A 15 3.63 6.54 -2.64
CA VAL A 15 4.56 6.10 -1.58
C VAL A 15 4.91 7.25 -0.63
N SER A 16 5.20 8.43 -1.18
CA SER A 16 5.59 9.60 -0.38
C SER A 16 4.43 10.06 0.50
N ALA A 17 3.22 10.15 -0.06
CA ALA A 17 2.01 10.49 0.68
C ALA A 17 1.65 9.43 1.74
N LEU A 18 1.83 8.14 1.45
CA LEU A 18 1.67 7.07 2.43
C LEU A 18 2.70 7.17 3.57
N LYS A 19 3.94 7.53 3.27
CA LYS A 19 4.97 7.78 4.31
C LYS A 19 4.61 8.96 5.20
N GLU A 20 3.99 10.01 4.65
CA GLU A 20 3.50 11.15 5.42
C GLU A 20 2.28 10.81 6.29
N ALA A 21 1.39 9.93 5.80
CA ALA A 21 0.24 9.44 6.57
C ALA A 21 0.66 8.44 7.67
N PHE A 22 1.74 7.68 7.45
CA PHE A 22 2.26 6.69 8.40
C PHE A 22 3.72 6.98 8.78
N PRO A 23 4.00 8.09 9.49
CA PRO A 23 5.37 8.46 9.84
C PRO A 23 6.01 7.50 10.85
N ASP A 24 5.20 6.89 11.73
CA ASP A 24 5.64 5.86 12.70
C ASP A 24 5.66 4.44 12.10
N GLY A 25 5.36 4.31 10.81
CA GLY A 25 5.19 3.03 10.14
C GLY A 25 3.80 2.44 10.32
N VAL A 26 3.58 1.30 9.66
CA VAL A 26 2.28 0.62 9.63
C VAL A 26 2.25 -0.42 10.74
N ALA A 27 1.28 -0.32 11.65
CA ALA A 27 1.09 -1.32 12.69
C ALA A 27 0.77 -2.69 12.06
N PRO A 28 1.23 -3.81 12.64
CA PRO A 28 1.00 -5.15 12.08
C PRO A 28 -0.49 -5.51 11.99
N SER A 29 -1.33 -4.95 12.87
CA SER A 29 -2.79 -5.11 12.81
C SER A 29 -3.43 -4.36 11.65
N ASP A 30 -2.88 -3.21 11.26
CA ASP A 30 -3.33 -2.39 10.13
C ASP A 30 -2.66 -2.80 8.82
N TYR A 31 -1.54 -3.52 8.86
CA TYR A 31 -0.77 -3.95 7.70
C TYR A 31 -1.62 -4.75 6.71
N HIS A 32 -2.32 -5.80 7.17
CA HIS A 32 -3.18 -6.60 6.29
C HIS A 32 -4.34 -5.79 5.71
N ALA A 33 -4.93 -4.90 6.51
CA ALA A 33 -6.02 -4.04 6.05
C ALA A 33 -5.51 -3.00 5.04
N LEU A 34 -4.31 -2.45 5.23
CA LEU A 34 -3.63 -1.57 4.28
C LEU A 34 -3.34 -2.29 2.96
N LEU A 35 -2.82 -3.53 3.02
CA LEU A 35 -2.59 -4.35 1.84
C LEU A 35 -3.89 -4.52 1.04
N ALA A 36 -5.00 -4.87 1.70
CA ALA A 36 -6.28 -5.05 1.03
C ALA A 36 -6.87 -3.75 0.46
N VAL A 37 -6.72 -2.63 1.15
CA VAL A 37 -7.18 -1.31 0.64
C VAL A 37 -6.41 -0.94 -0.61
N LEU A 38 -5.08 -1.02 -0.56
CA LEU A 38 -4.23 -0.68 -1.70
C LEU A 38 -4.37 -1.71 -2.84
N TYR A 39 -4.76 -2.96 -2.54
CA TYR A 39 -5.04 -4.00 -3.54
C TYR A 39 -6.24 -3.65 -4.45
N GLU A 40 -7.21 -2.86 -3.97
CA GLU A 40 -8.31 -2.37 -4.83
C GLU A 40 -7.85 -1.32 -5.84
N HIS A 41 -6.74 -0.63 -5.57
CA HIS A 41 -6.20 0.45 -6.41
C HIS A 41 -4.98 0.05 -7.24
N PHE A 42 -4.23 -0.96 -6.80
CA PHE A 42 -2.98 -1.40 -7.44
C PHE A 42 -2.93 -2.91 -7.67
N SER A 43 -2.35 -3.31 -8.81
CA SER A 43 -1.97 -4.70 -9.09
C SER A 43 -0.97 -5.23 -8.05
N ASP A 44 -0.93 -6.55 -7.84
CA ASP A 44 -0.05 -7.21 -6.85
C ASP A 44 1.41 -6.74 -6.91
N ARG A 45 1.94 -6.56 -8.13
CA ARG A 45 3.30 -6.07 -8.38
C ARG A 45 3.50 -4.64 -7.88
N ASN A 46 2.58 -3.74 -8.21
CA ASN A 46 2.66 -2.32 -7.85
C ASN A 46 2.48 -2.16 -6.34
N LEU A 47 1.52 -2.88 -5.77
CA LEU A 47 1.31 -2.94 -4.34
C LEU A 47 2.56 -3.41 -3.58
N ALA A 48 3.18 -4.50 -4.05
CA ALA A 48 4.39 -5.03 -3.45
C ALA A 48 5.55 -4.03 -3.51
N GLN A 49 5.68 -3.28 -4.61
CA GLN A 49 6.69 -2.23 -4.74
C GLN A 49 6.42 -1.05 -3.80
N VAL A 50 5.19 -0.56 -3.73
CA VAL A 50 4.79 0.55 -2.84
C VAL A 50 5.05 0.20 -1.38
N VAL A 51 4.61 -0.99 -0.97
CA VAL A 51 4.73 -1.44 0.42
C VAL A 51 6.17 -1.81 0.77
N ALA A 52 6.93 -2.39 -0.17
CA ALA A 52 8.37 -2.60 -0.02
C ALA A 52 9.10 -1.28 0.25
N GLN A 53 8.76 -0.22 -0.49
CA GLN A 53 9.36 1.10 -0.31
C GLN A 53 8.92 1.78 0.99
N LEU A 54 7.66 1.59 1.40
CA LEU A 54 7.11 2.09 2.65
C LEU A 54 7.76 1.42 3.87
N THR A 55 7.88 0.10 3.84
CA THR A 55 8.41 -0.72 4.95
C THR A 55 9.92 -0.97 4.86
N GLN A 56 10.57 -0.51 3.79
CA GLN A 56 11.97 -0.82 3.44
C GLN A 56 12.25 -2.34 3.46
N ARG A 57 11.29 -3.13 2.97
CA ARG A 57 11.37 -4.59 2.87
C ARG A 57 11.52 -5.05 1.43
N ASP A 58 11.84 -6.33 1.28
CA ASP A 58 11.96 -6.94 -0.03
C ASP A 58 10.57 -7.12 -0.68
N PRO A 59 10.35 -6.63 -1.91
CA PRO A 59 9.06 -6.74 -2.59
C PRO A 59 8.63 -8.19 -2.81
N ALA A 60 9.56 -9.14 -2.91
CA ALA A 60 9.21 -10.56 -3.02
C ALA A 60 8.56 -11.09 -1.74
N LEU A 61 9.01 -10.64 -0.57
CA LEU A 61 8.43 -11.01 0.72
C LEU A 61 7.06 -10.36 0.90
N VAL A 62 6.95 -9.08 0.55
CA VAL A 62 5.70 -8.33 0.61
C VAL A 62 4.64 -8.95 -0.31
N LEU A 63 5.01 -9.39 -1.51
CA LEU A 63 4.09 -10.07 -2.43
C LEU A 63 3.53 -11.37 -1.83
N ASN A 64 4.36 -12.12 -1.12
CA ASN A 64 3.88 -13.30 -0.38
C ASN A 64 2.91 -12.90 0.75
N ASP A 65 3.22 -11.84 1.51
CA ASP A 65 2.32 -11.30 2.53
C ASP A 65 0.98 -10.82 1.94
N ILE A 66 0.98 -10.18 0.78
CA ILE A 66 -0.24 -9.75 0.05
C ILE A 66 -1.11 -10.96 -0.26
N HIS A 67 -0.53 -12.00 -0.87
CA HIS A 67 -1.28 -13.21 -1.18
C HIS A 67 -1.84 -13.88 0.09
N GLN A 68 -1.07 -13.92 1.18
CA GLN A 68 -1.52 -14.44 2.47
C GLN A 68 -2.68 -13.59 3.04
N ALA A 69 -2.55 -12.27 3.00
CA ALA A 69 -3.56 -11.33 3.51
C ALA A 69 -4.88 -11.43 2.74
N VAL A 70 -4.82 -11.50 1.41
CA VAL A 70 -6.02 -11.56 0.55
C VAL A 70 -6.67 -12.94 0.59
N THR A 71 -5.87 -14.02 0.70
CA THR A 71 -6.37 -15.41 0.62
C THR A 71 -6.78 -15.99 1.97
N LEU A 72 -5.97 -15.78 3.01
CA LEU A 72 -6.11 -16.46 4.31
C LEU A 72 -6.61 -15.52 5.41
N ALA A 73 -6.22 -14.25 5.36
CA ALA A 73 -6.49 -13.28 6.42
C ALA A 73 -7.32 -12.10 5.89
N LYS A 74 -8.44 -12.41 5.21
CA LYS A 74 -9.29 -11.42 4.56
C LYS A 74 -9.70 -10.36 5.61
N PRO A 75 -9.19 -9.13 5.51
CA PRO A 75 -9.42 -8.14 6.54
C PRO A 75 -10.90 -7.79 6.60
N SER A 76 -11.40 -7.52 7.80
CA SER A 76 -12.80 -7.15 7.97
C SER A 76 -13.08 -5.87 7.20
N GLN A 77 -14.22 -5.80 6.51
CA GLN A 77 -14.61 -4.60 5.74
C GLN A 77 -14.58 -3.32 6.58
N GLN A 78 -14.81 -3.44 7.90
CA GLN A 78 -14.71 -2.32 8.83
C GLN A 78 -13.28 -1.79 8.98
N ALA A 79 -12.26 -2.66 9.02
CA ALA A 79 -10.86 -2.24 9.08
C ALA A 79 -10.43 -1.55 7.78
N ILE A 80 -10.85 -2.10 6.64
CA ILE A 80 -10.66 -1.48 5.31
C ILE A 80 -11.31 -0.09 5.28
N ALA A 81 -12.56 0.04 5.73
CA ALA A 81 -13.29 1.31 5.73
C ALA A 81 -12.66 2.35 6.67
N SER A 82 -12.18 1.94 7.85
CA SER A 82 -11.46 2.81 8.78
C SER A 82 -10.14 3.30 8.19
N LEU A 83 -9.36 2.42 7.54
CA LEU A 83 -8.13 2.79 6.83
C LEU A 83 -8.42 3.71 5.65
N ASN A 84 -9.43 3.40 4.85
CA ASN A 84 -9.85 4.28 3.75
C ASN A 84 -10.21 5.67 4.28
N THR A 85 -10.98 5.76 5.37
CA THR A 85 -11.32 7.05 6.00
C THR A 85 -10.08 7.79 6.48
N HIS A 86 -9.10 7.08 7.04
CA HIS A 86 -7.83 7.65 7.48
C HIS A 86 -7.03 8.21 6.29
N LEU A 87 -6.88 7.41 5.23
CA LEU A 87 -6.21 7.82 3.98
C LEU A 87 -6.89 9.01 3.30
N HIS A 88 -8.23 9.07 3.31
CA HIS A 88 -9.00 10.21 2.81
C HIS A 88 -8.76 11.48 3.63
N ARG A 89 -8.68 11.37 4.96
CA ARG A 89 -8.37 12.51 5.84
C ARG A 89 -6.98 13.08 5.59
N HIS A 90 -6.02 12.22 5.25
CA HIS A 90 -4.64 12.62 4.94
C HIS A 90 -4.44 13.02 3.47
N GLY A 91 -5.49 13.01 2.64
CA GLY A 91 -5.41 13.40 1.22
C GLY A 91 -4.76 12.36 0.31
N VAL A 92 -4.29 11.23 0.86
CA VAL A 92 -3.62 10.15 0.13
C VAL A 92 -4.57 9.47 -0.84
N ALA A 93 -5.85 9.31 -0.48
CA ALA A 93 -6.84 8.68 -1.34
C ALA A 93 -7.08 9.44 -2.66
N LYS A 94 -6.89 10.76 -2.67
CA LYS A 94 -7.03 11.57 -3.88
C LYS A 94 -5.88 11.31 -4.86
N LEU A 95 -4.67 11.07 -4.35
CA LEU A 95 -3.49 10.70 -5.16
C LEU A 95 -3.57 9.27 -5.71
N LEU A 96 -4.34 8.40 -5.05
CA LEU A 96 -4.57 7.01 -5.46
C LEU A 96 -5.73 6.85 -6.45
N ALA A 97 -6.58 7.86 -6.60
CA ALA A 97 -7.80 7.83 -7.41
C ALA A 97 -7.72 8.67 -8.71
N ASP A 98 -6.61 9.36 -8.94
CA ASP A 98 -6.36 10.14 -10.16
C ASP A 98 -5.61 9.23 -11.16
N ASP A 99 -6.34 8.63 -12.11
CA ASP A 99 -5.84 8.02 -13.37
C ASP A 99 -6.27 8.92 -14.55
#